data_AF-A0A7S3WRF2-F1
#
_entry.id   AF-A0A7S3WRF2-F1
#
_cell.length_a   1.000
_cell.length_b   1.000
_cell.length_c   1.000
_cell.angle_alpha   90.00
_cell.angle_beta   90.00
_cell.angle_gamma   90.00
#
_symmetry.space_group_name_H-M   'P 1'
#
loop_
_entity.id
_entity.type
_entity.pdbx_description
1 polymer ?
#
loop_
_entity_poly.entity_id
_entity_poly.type
_entity_poly.pdbx_seq_one_letter_code
_entity_poly.pdbx_strand_id
1 'polypeptide(L)'
;DFAAMCELLSQLTVLDGPCGPPTRGDWERMLAGAAAREQSIVVAEDAHSGALLGTASLIVEHKLVRGCGRVGHVEDVVTHEKARGRGVGRALLGRLAELAREAGCYKVILDCADKNAAFYEKSGYRRAELQMRLDLGPPQRGARPPAPAPSKRVLSLLSASTEIVCRLGCAHLLVGRSHGCDDPPLATALPVVTAPRVDPNAPSLQLDEAVRAQAAAGGPIYQIRSELVRSLRPDVIITQEQCRICAVTPEDVDAACVALPSTALVTIMPVTLDDVLGDVVTIAAALG
;
A
#
# COMPACT_ATOMS: atom_id res chain seq x y z
N ASP A 1 -3.95 -14.54 -12.17
CA ASP A 1 -3.06 -15.65 -12.54
C ASP A 1 -1.78 -15.08 -13.15
N PHE A 2 -0.62 -15.28 -12.52
CA PHE A 2 0.68 -14.75 -12.99
C PHE A 2 1.12 -15.38 -14.31
N ALA A 3 0.96 -16.70 -14.46
CA ALA A 3 1.44 -17.40 -15.65
C ALA A 3 0.60 -17.02 -16.88
N ALA A 4 -0.73 -17.03 -16.73
CA ALA A 4 -1.64 -16.61 -17.80
C ALA A 4 -1.44 -15.13 -18.19
N MET A 5 -1.16 -14.25 -17.21
CA MET A 5 -0.86 -12.84 -17.50
C MET A 5 0.45 -12.68 -18.29
N CYS A 6 1.51 -13.41 -17.92
CA CYS A 6 2.75 -13.43 -18.70
C CYS A 6 2.52 -13.95 -20.12
N GLU A 7 1.80 -15.06 -20.29
CA GLU A 7 1.45 -15.57 -21.63
C GLU A 7 0.75 -14.50 -22.47
N LEU A 8 -0.24 -13.82 -21.89
CA LEU A 8 -1.00 -12.80 -22.58
C LEU A 8 -0.15 -11.57 -22.95
N LEU A 9 0.63 -11.03 -22.01
CA LEU A 9 1.48 -9.85 -22.24
C LEU A 9 2.65 -10.15 -23.19
N SER A 10 3.10 -11.41 -23.29
CA SER A 10 4.11 -11.82 -24.28
C SER A 10 3.62 -11.62 -25.73
N GLN A 11 2.31 -11.56 -25.97
CA GLN A 11 1.72 -11.25 -27.27
C GLN A 11 1.71 -9.74 -27.59
N LEU A 12 2.02 -8.89 -26.61
CA LEU A 12 2.13 -7.43 -26.77
C LEU A 12 3.58 -7.01 -26.98
N THR A 13 4.49 -7.46 -26.12
CA THR A 13 5.90 -7.05 -26.11
C THR A 13 6.80 -8.08 -25.43
N VAL A 14 8.11 -7.84 -25.46
CA VAL A 14 9.11 -8.63 -24.74
C VAL A 14 8.95 -8.41 -23.23
N LEU A 15 8.84 -9.51 -22.47
CA LEU A 15 8.73 -9.46 -21.01
C LEU A 15 10.08 -9.32 -20.31
N ASP A 16 11.15 -9.79 -20.94
CA ASP A 16 12.49 -9.77 -20.35
C ASP A 16 12.98 -8.33 -20.20
N GLY A 17 13.32 -7.98 -18.96
CA GLY A 17 13.98 -6.73 -18.64
C GLY A 17 15.50 -6.89 -18.57
N PRO A 18 16.22 -5.80 -18.24
CA PRO A 18 17.66 -5.85 -18.03
C PRO A 18 18.13 -6.80 -16.92
N CYS A 19 17.23 -7.19 -16.02
CA CYS A 19 17.47 -8.12 -14.90
C CYS A 19 16.96 -9.53 -15.17
N GLY A 20 16.52 -9.84 -16.40
CA GLY A 20 15.90 -11.12 -16.78
C GLY A 20 14.37 -11.09 -16.80
N PRO A 21 13.72 -12.27 -16.89
CA PRO A 21 12.26 -12.39 -16.94
C PRO A 21 11.60 -11.98 -15.60
N PRO A 22 10.33 -11.54 -15.62
CA PRO A 22 9.60 -11.21 -14.41
C PRO A 22 9.40 -12.45 -13.52
N THR A 23 9.46 -12.26 -12.19
CA THR A 23 9.13 -13.30 -11.22
C THR A 23 7.74 -13.08 -10.60
N ARG A 24 7.17 -14.12 -9.98
CA ARG A 24 5.92 -13.99 -9.21
C ARG A 24 6.03 -12.93 -8.11
N GLY A 25 7.20 -12.82 -7.48
CA GLY A 25 7.43 -11.80 -6.45
C GLY A 25 7.46 -10.37 -7.02
N ASP A 26 7.94 -10.18 -8.25
CA ASP A 26 7.85 -8.87 -8.93
C ASP A 26 6.40 -8.51 -9.20
N TRP A 27 5.61 -9.47 -9.67
CA TRP A 27 4.19 -9.31 -9.93
C TRP A 27 3.39 -8.95 -8.67
N GLU A 28 3.61 -9.66 -7.57
CA GLU A 28 2.94 -9.38 -6.29
C GLU A 28 3.28 -7.99 -5.77
N ARG A 29 4.55 -7.55 -5.89
CA ARG A 29 4.96 -6.18 -5.56
C ARG A 29 4.30 -5.13 -6.45
N MET A 30 4.18 -5.41 -7.74
CA MET A 30 3.51 -4.52 -8.69
C MET A 30 2.04 -4.34 -8.30
N LEU A 31 1.33 -5.45 -8.05
CA LEU A 31 -0.08 -5.43 -7.63
C LEU A 31 -0.28 -4.73 -6.28
N ALA A 32 0.57 -5.01 -5.29
CA ALA A 32 0.46 -4.41 -3.96
C ALA A 32 0.59 -2.88 -4.02
N GLY A 33 1.41 -2.35 -4.93
CA GLY A 33 1.57 -0.91 -5.11
C GLY A 33 0.62 -0.28 -6.13
N ALA A 34 -0.30 -1.02 -6.74
CA ALA A 34 -1.20 -0.48 -7.76
C ALA A 34 -2.16 0.58 -7.18
N ALA A 35 -2.71 0.33 -5.98
CA ALA A 35 -3.59 1.29 -5.30
C ALA A 35 -2.89 2.62 -5.00
N ALA A 36 -1.64 2.56 -4.51
CA ALA A 36 -0.84 3.76 -4.24
C ALA A 36 -0.48 4.56 -5.51
N ARG A 37 -0.57 3.94 -6.69
CA ARG A 37 -0.32 4.57 -8.00
C ARG A 37 -1.60 4.94 -8.74
N GLU A 38 -2.77 4.81 -8.10
CA GLU A 38 -4.09 4.92 -8.74
C GLU A 38 -4.16 4.14 -10.06
N GLN A 39 -3.58 2.94 -10.05
CA GLN A 39 -3.51 2.06 -11.21
C GLN A 39 -4.55 0.95 -11.09
N SER A 40 -5.33 0.77 -12.15
CA SER A 40 -6.28 -0.33 -12.31
C SER A 40 -5.83 -1.26 -13.44
N ILE A 41 -5.78 -2.56 -13.19
CA ILE A 41 -5.52 -3.58 -14.22
C ILE A 41 -6.82 -4.35 -14.42
N VAL A 42 -7.36 -4.32 -15.63
CA VAL A 42 -8.62 -4.98 -15.99
C VAL A 42 -8.31 -6.15 -16.89
N VAL A 43 -8.88 -7.31 -16.55
CA VAL A 43 -8.81 -8.52 -17.37
C VAL A 43 -10.19 -8.89 -17.91
N ALA A 44 -10.20 -9.45 -19.11
CA ALA A 44 -11.36 -10.13 -19.66
C ALA A 44 -11.15 -11.63 -19.49
N GLU A 45 -12.11 -12.30 -18.87
CA GLU A 45 -12.06 -13.73 -18.58
C GLU A 45 -13.20 -14.45 -19.34
N ASP A 46 -12.91 -15.63 -19.86
CA ASP A 46 -13.93 -16.51 -20.41
C ASP A 46 -14.75 -17.11 -19.26
N ALA A 47 -16.04 -16.80 -19.19
CA ALA A 47 -16.90 -17.17 -18.07
C ALA A 47 -17.05 -18.70 -17.87
N HIS A 48 -16.73 -19.52 -18.88
CA HIS A 48 -16.83 -20.97 -18.76
C HIS A 48 -15.50 -21.62 -18.36
N SER A 49 -14.42 -21.25 -19.03
CA SER A 49 -13.10 -21.86 -18.84
C SER A 49 -12.22 -21.15 -17.82
N GLY A 50 -12.56 -19.92 -17.45
CA GLY A 50 -11.72 -19.04 -16.63
C GLY A 50 -10.46 -18.52 -17.34
N ALA A 51 -10.35 -18.74 -18.64
CA ALA A 51 -9.16 -18.35 -19.41
C ALA A 51 -9.11 -16.83 -19.61
N LEU A 52 -7.93 -16.23 -19.46
CA LEU A 52 -7.73 -14.82 -19.75
C LEU A 52 -7.76 -14.57 -21.27
N LEU A 53 -8.71 -13.75 -21.70
CA LEU A 53 -8.94 -13.38 -23.10
C LEU A 53 -8.27 -12.06 -23.48
N GLY A 54 -7.97 -11.21 -22.50
CA GLY A 54 -7.33 -9.91 -22.71
C GLY A 54 -7.09 -9.15 -21.41
N THR A 55 -6.24 -8.14 -21.48
CA THR A 55 -5.93 -7.25 -20.36
C THR A 55 -5.72 -5.82 -20.87
N ALA A 56 -5.93 -4.86 -20.00
CA ALA A 56 -5.60 -3.45 -20.22
C ALA A 56 -5.44 -2.74 -18.87
N SER A 57 -4.58 -1.74 -18.82
CA SER A 57 -4.26 -0.97 -17.61
C SER A 57 -4.72 0.48 -17.73
N LEU A 58 -5.17 1.07 -16.63
CA LEU A 58 -5.43 2.51 -16.50
C LEU A 58 -4.57 3.06 -15.36
N ILE A 59 -3.84 4.15 -15.62
CA ILE A 59 -3.12 4.93 -14.61
C ILE A 59 -3.76 6.32 -14.54
N VAL A 60 -4.12 6.77 -13.34
CA VAL A 60 -4.69 8.11 -13.13
C VAL A 60 -3.61 9.08 -12.67
N GLU A 61 -3.39 10.14 -13.45
CA GLU A 61 -2.44 11.21 -13.14
C GLU A 61 -3.17 12.47 -12.71
N HIS A 62 -2.74 13.08 -11.60
CA HIS A 62 -3.22 14.39 -11.14
C HIS A 62 -2.39 15.51 -11.77
N LYS A 63 -3.05 16.55 -12.24
CA LYS A 63 -2.39 17.72 -12.85
C LYS A 63 -2.89 18.99 -12.21
N LEU A 64 -2.01 19.98 -12.01
CA LEU A 64 -2.42 21.32 -11.59
C LEU A 64 -3.30 22.02 -12.64
N VAL A 65 -3.02 21.76 -13.92
CA VAL A 65 -3.80 22.31 -15.02
C VAL A 65 -5.24 21.80 -15.00
N ARG A 66 -6.15 22.55 -15.63
CA ARG A 66 -7.60 22.26 -15.63
C ARG A 66 -8.19 22.19 -14.20
N GLY A 67 -7.64 22.98 -13.28
CA GLY A 67 -8.17 23.13 -11.92
C GLY A 67 -7.93 21.89 -11.06
N CYS A 68 -6.68 21.44 -10.96
CA CYS A 68 -6.34 20.20 -10.26
C CYS A 68 -7.01 18.95 -10.88
N GLY A 69 -7.16 18.94 -12.21
CA GLY A 69 -7.86 17.90 -12.95
C GLY A 69 -7.06 16.59 -13.07
N ARG A 70 -7.74 15.50 -13.43
CA ARG A 70 -7.14 14.17 -13.58
C ARG A 70 -7.15 13.67 -15.02
N VAL A 71 -6.12 12.93 -15.42
CA VAL A 71 -5.99 12.32 -16.75
C VAL A 71 -5.77 10.83 -16.61
N GLY A 72 -6.56 10.03 -17.34
CA GLY A 72 -6.34 8.60 -17.45
C GLY A 72 -5.37 8.27 -18.58
N HIS A 73 -4.38 7.42 -18.29
CA HIS A 73 -3.46 6.85 -19.27
C HIS A 73 -3.78 5.37 -19.45
N VAL A 74 -4.15 4.97 -20.66
CA VAL A 74 -4.44 3.57 -20.98
C VAL A 74 -3.19 2.92 -21.53
N GLU A 75 -2.76 1.86 -20.87
CA GLU A 75 -1.53 1.12 -21.15
C GLU A 75 -1.80 -0.38 -21.30
N ASP A 76 -0.83 -1.10 -21.86
CA ASP A 76 -0.79 -2.57 -21.90
C ASP A 76 -2.04 -3.26 -22.48
N VAL A 77 -2.68 -2.64 -23.47
CA VAL A 77 -3.88 -3.21 -24.11
C VAL A 77 -3.50 -4.39 -24.98
N VAL A 78 -3.93 -5.60 -24.59
CA VAL A 78 -3.72 -6.81 -25.38
C VAL A 78 -4.94 -7.72 -25.33
N THR A 79 -5.24 -8.33 -26.48
CA THR A 79 -6.26 -9.38 -26.61
C THR A 79 -5.56 -10.63 -27.11
N HIS A 80 -5.81 -11.75 -26.41
CA HIS A 80 -5.29 -13.06 -26.77
C HIS A 80 -5.63 -13.37 -28.23
N GLU A 81 -4.68 -13.89 -29.01
CA GLU A 81 -4.85 -14.14 -30.45
C GLU A 81 -6.14 -14.93 -30.80
N LYS A 82 -6.43 -16.01 -30.06
CA LYS A 82 -7.64 -16.83 -30.20
C LYS A 82 -8.94 -16.10 -29.84
N ALA A 83 -8.85 -14.94 -29.19
CA ALA A 83 -9.98 -14.13 -28.76
C ALA A 83 -10.17 -12.85 -29.60
N ARG A 84 -9.27 -12.57 -30.57
CA ARG A 84 -9.36 -11.39 -31.43
C ARG A 84 -10.62 -11.43 -32.29
N GLY A 85 -11.15 -10.25 -32.63
CA GLY A 85 -12.40 -10.12 -33.40
C GLY A 85 -13.69 -10.38 -32.62
N ARG A 86 -13.63 -10.84 -31.37
CA ARG A 86 -14.81 -11.12 -30.52
C ARG A 86 -15.26 -9.93 -29.66
N GLY A 87 -14.70 -8.74 -29.89
CA GLY A 87 -15.04 -7.52 -29.14
C GLY A 87 -14.33 -7.34 -27.79
N VAL A 88 -13.47 -8.27 -27.38
CA VAL A 88 -12.74 -8.23 -26.08
C VAL A 88 -12.02 -6.91 -25.85
N GLY A 89 -11.19 -6.46 -26.80
CA GLY A 89 -10.46 -5.19 -26.68
C GLY A 89 -11.38 -3.98 -26.49
N ARG A 90 -12.54 -3.95 -27.18
CA ARG A 90 -13.51 -2.86 -27.02
C ARG A 90 -14.16 -2.91 -25.63
N ALA A 91 -14.47 -4.09 -25.11
CA ALA A 91 -15.01 -4.24 -23.77
C ALA A 91 -14.02 -3.76 -22.70
N LEU A 92 -12.73 -4.12 -22.83
CA LEU A 92 -11.66 -3.62 -21.96
C LEU A 92 -11.58 -2.09 -21.99
N LEU A 93 -11.51 -1.48 -23.18
CA LEU A 93 -11.48 -0.02 -23.34
C LEU A 93 -12.72 0.66 -22.76
N GLY A 94 -13.90 0.06 -22.93
CA GLY A 94 -15.14 0.53 -22.32
C GLY A 94 -15.05 0.59 -20.81
N ARG A 95 -14.57 -0.50 -20.18
CA ARG A 95 -14.40 -0.56 -18.73
C ARG A 95 -13.37 0.43 -18.22
N LEU A 96 -12.24 0.60 -18.91
CA LEU A 96 -11.25 1.61 -18.52
C LEU A 96 -11.81 3.05 -18.63
N ALA A 97 -12.63 3.32 -19.64
CA ALA A 97 -13.29 4.62 -19.77
C ALA A 97 -14.31 4.87 -18.64
N GLU A 98 -15.03 3.84 -18.17
CA GLU A 98 -15.89 3.94 -16.98
C GLU A 98 -15.07 4.24 -15.74
N LEU A 99 -14.02 3.47 -15.46
CA LEU A 99 -13.12 3.69 -14.34
C LEU A 99 -12.51 5.11 -14.35
N ALA A 100 -12.10 5.60 -15.51
CA ALA A 100 -11.57 6.96 -15.64
C ALA A 100 -12.62 8.03 -15.31
N ARG A 101 -13.89 7.83 -15.72
CA ARG A 101 -14.98 8.75 -15.37
C ARG A 101 -15.30 8.71 -13.87
N GLU A 102 -15.36 7.51 -13.29
CA GLU A 102 -15.53 7.30 -11.85
C GLU A 102 -14.42 8.00 -11.05
N ALA A 103 -13.18 7.97 -11.55
CA ALA A 103 -12.04 8.66 -10.96
C ALA A 103 -12.03 10.19 -11.21
N GLY A 104 -12.99 10.74 -11.95
CA GLY A 104 -13.07 12.18 -12.25
C GLY A 104 -12.09 12.66 -13.33
N CYS A 105 -11.62 11.77 -14.21
CA CYS A 105 -10.72 12.16 -15.29
C CYS A 105 -11.46 13.00 -16.34
N TYR A 106 -10.86 14.12 -16.76
CA TYR A 106 -11.43 14.97 -17.81
C TYR A 106 -11.05 14.50 -19.23
N LYS A 107 -10.04 13.64 -19.35
CA LYS A 107 -9.67 12.96 -20.59
C LYS A 107 -8.97 11.64 -20.30
N VAL A 108 -8.98 10.76 -21.30
CA VAL A 108 -8.17 9.53 -21.36
C VAL A 108 -7.31 9.59 -22.60
N ILE A 109 -6.05 9.18 -22.48
CA ILE A 109 -5.08 9.12 -23.59
C ILE A 109 -4.40 7.75 -23.63
N LEU A 110 -3.88 7.41 -24.80
CA LEU A 110 -3.09 6.21 -25.05
C LEU A 110 -2.20 6.44 -26.26
N ASP A 111 -1.15 5.64 -26.33
CA ASP A 111 -0.30 5.53 -27.51
C ASP A 111 -0.52 4.19 -28.21
N CYS A 112 -0.43 4.19 -29.54
CA CYS A 112 -0.56 2.96 -30.32
C CYS A 112 0.21 3.02 -31.63
N ALA A 113 0.58 1.85 -32.16
CA ALA A 113 1.11 1.73 -33.52
C ALA A 113 0.04 2.13 -34.56
N ASP A 114 0.44 2.73 -35.68
CA ASP A 114 -0.47 3.22 -36.72
C ASP A 114 -1.48 2.17 -37.21
N LYS A 115 -1.04 0.91 -37.32
CA LYS A 115 -1.91 -0.23 -37.71
C LYS A 115 -3.11 -0.44 -36.79
N ASN A 116 -3.05 0.04 -35.55
CA ASN A 116 -4.10 -0.11 -34.54
C ASN A 116 -4.99 1.15 -34.43
N ALA A 117 -4.65 2.27 -35.06
CA ALA A 117 -5.38 3.53 -34.90
C ALA A 117 -6.88 3.40 -35.20
N ALA A 118 -7.24 2.69 -36.28
CA ALA A 118 -8.63 2.47 -36.67
C ALA A 118 -9.45 1.70 -35.61
N PHE A 119 -8.81 0.84 -34.80
CA PHE A 119 -9.48 0.14 -33.72
C PHE A 119 -9.84 1.09 -32.56
N TYR A 120 -8.93 2.01 -32.21
CA TYR A 120 -9.17 3.00 -31.16
C TYR A 120 -10.15 4.09 -31.62
N GLU A 121 -10.09 4.53 -32.88
CA GLU A 121 -11.06 5.46 -33.45
C GLU A 121 -12.49 4.89 -33.40
N LYS A 122 -12.66 3.60 -33.73
CA LYS A 122 -13.94 2.86 -33.56
C LYS A 122 -14.37 2.67 -32.10
N SER A 123 -13.51 3.01 -31.14
CA SER A 123 -13.77 2.98 -29.70
C SER A 123 -13.92 4.37 -29.11
N GLY A 124 -14.02 5.42 -29.94
CA GLY A 124 -14.29 6.80 -29.53
C GLY A 124 -13.05 7.67 -29.32
N TYR A 125 -11.85 7.14 -29.56
CA TYR A 125 -10.61 7.92 -29.52
C TYR A 125 -10.44 8.73 -30.81
N ARG A 126 -9.56 9.72 -30.76
CA ARG A 126 -9.09 10.46 -31.94
C ARG A 126 -7.60 10.64 -31.86
N ARG A 127 -6.92 10.75 -33.01
CA ARG A 127 -5.52 11.18 -33.07
C ARG A 127 -5.40 12.59 -32.47
N ALA A 128 -4.41 12.81 -31.60
CA ALA A 128 -4.23 14.08 -30.89
C ALA A 128 -2.78 14.58 -30.93
N GLU A 129 -1.85 13.85 -30.31
CA GLU A 129 -0.44 14.24 -30.18
C GLU A 129 0.49 13.09 -30.61
N LEU A 130 1.79 13.37 -30.73
CA LEU A 130 2.82 12.41 -31.12
C LEU A 130 3.53 11.85 -29.89
N GLN A 131 3.69 10.54 -29.82
CA GLN A 131 4.51 9.88 -28.80
C GLN A 131 6.00 10.08 -29.12
N MET A 132 6.78 10.48 -28.12
CA MET A 132 8.23 10.56 -28.18
C MET A 132 8.83 9.48 -27.28
N ARG A 133 9.88 8.79 -27.74
CA ARG A 133 10.56 7.71 -27.01
C ARG A 133 12.05 7.98 -26.91
N LEU A 134 12.60 7.83 -25.71
CA LEU A 134 14.04 7.82 -25.44
C LEU A 134 14.41 6.52 -24.72
N ASP A 135 15.19 5.66 -25.37
CA ASP A 135 15.69 4.43 -24.77
C ASP A 135 16.94 4.71 -23.93
N LEU A 136 16.83 4.53 -22.61
CA LEU A 136 17.88 4.88 -21.64
C LEU A 136 19.01 3.84 -21.51
N GLY A 137 19.03 2.81 -22.36
CA GLY A 137 19.95 1.68 -22.25
C GLY A 137 19.69 0.82 -21.00
N PRO A 138 20.50 -0.25 -20.77
CA PRO A 138 20.41 -1.01 -19.52
C PRO A 138 20.77 -0.11 -18.32
N PRO A 139 20.15 -0.30 -17.15
CA PRO A 139 20.52 0.42 -15.94
C PRO A 139 22.03 0.25 -15.71
N GLN A 140 22.74 1.35 -15.49
CA GLN A 140 24.16 1.28 -15.17
C GLN A 140 24.35 0.37 -13.95
N ARG A 141 25.38 -0.50 -13.93
CA ARG A 141 25.69 -1.33 -12.76
C ARG A 141 25.91 -0.38 -11.56
N GLY A 142 25.01 -0.42 -10.58
CA GLY A 142 24.99 0.50 -9.44
C GLY A 142 23.88 1.57 -9.47
N ALA A 143 23.20 1.76 -10.60
CA ALA A 143 22.02 2.63 -10.78
C ALA A 143 20.70 1.86 -10.62
N ARG A 144 20.69 0.81 -9.79
CA ARG A 144 19.46 0.53 -9.05
C ARG A 144 19.21 1.82 -8.25
N PRO A 145 17.98 2.41 -8.22
CA PRO A 145 17.72 3.39 -7.16
C PRO A 145 18.24 2.74 -5.88
N PRO A 146 19.05 3.45 -5.05
CA PRO A 146 19.65 2.83 -3.88
C PRO A 146 18.54 2.00 -3.25
N ALA A 147 18.79 0.69 -3.05
CA ALA A 147 17.83 -0.11 -2.29
C ALA A 147 17.46 0.77 -1.11
N PRO A 148 16.16 1.11 -0.92
CA PRO A 148 15.78 2.12 0.06
C PRO A 148 16.57 1.77 1.31
N ALA A 149 17.41 2.72 1.76
CA ALA A 149 18.34 2.50 2.88
C ALA A 149 17.58 1.69 3.92
N PRO A 150 18.12 0.56 4.42
CA PRO A 150 17.35 -0.53 5.04
C PRO A 150 16.13 0.04 5.75
N SER A 151 14.97 -0.07 5.09
CA SER A 151 13.81 0.76 5.44
C SER A 151 13.43 0.40 6.86
N LYS A 152 13.48 1.38 7.77
CA LYS A 152 13.20 1.19 9.19
C LYS A 152 11.92 0.37 9.35
N ARG A 153 11.98 -0.68 10.15
CA ARG A 153 10.82 -1.52 10.50
C ARG A 153 10.16 -0.92 11.72
N VAL A 154 8.97 -0.36 11.55
CA VAL A 154 8.31 0.44 12.58
C VAL A 154 7.16 -0.35 13.19
N LEU A 155 7.18 -0.50 14.50
CA LEU A 155 6.06 -1.03 15.27
C LEU A 155 5.40 0.12 16.02
N SER A 156 4.13 0.39 15.73
CA SER A 156 3.38 1.48 16.36
C SER A 156 2.38 0.93 17.38
N LEU A 157 2.49 1.34 18.64
CA LEU A 157 1.66 0.82 19.73
C LEU A 157 0.47 1.73 20.08
N LEU A 158 0.25 2.82 19.33
CA LEU A 158 -0.84 3.77 19.54
C LEU A 158 -1.52 4.11 18.22
N SER A 159 -2.82 4.39 18.28
CA SER A 159 -3.60 4.79 17.10
C SER A 159 -3.09 6.13 16.55
N ALA A 160 -2.85 7.11 17.43
CA ALA A 160 -2.34 8.42 17.02
C ALA A 160 -0.97 8.35 16.33
N SER A 161 -0.01 7.58 16.87
CA SER A 161 1.29 7.40 16.20
C SER A 161 1.15 6.67 14.87
N THR A 162 0.25 5.68 14.78
CA THR A 162 -0.02 4.98 13.51
C THR A 162 -0.55 5.93 12.45
N GLU A 163 -1.47 6.82 12.82
CA GLU A 163 -1.97 7.85 11.91
C GLU A 163 -0.85 8.80 11.48
N ILE A 164 -0.02 9.29 12.41
CA ILE A 164 1.11 10.17 12.10
C ILE A 164 2.05 9.51 11.08
N VAL A 165 2.46 8.25 11.30
CA VAL A 165 3.32 7.52 10.36
C VAL A 165 2.66 7.41 8.97
N CYS A 166 1.35 7.16 8.92
CA CYS A 166 0.62 7.11 7.66
C CYS A 166 0.57 8.48 6.95
N ARG A 167 0.28 9.56 7.69
CA ARG A 167 0.18 10.93 7.16
C ARG A 167 1.52 11.49 6.69
N LEU A 168 2.62 11.04 7.29
CA LEU A 168 3.99 11.33 6.84
C LEU A 168 4.36 10.60 5.53
N GLY A 169 3.48 9.75 4.98
CA GLY A 169 3.77 8.94 3.78
C GLY A 169 4.61 7.69 4.08
N CYS A 170 4.84 7.38 5.36
CA CYS A 170 5.72 6.32 5.84
C CYS A 170 4.99 5.02 6.19
N ALA A 171 3.73 4.85 5.76
CA ALA A 171 2.93 3.65 6.06
C ALA A 171 3.62 2.34 5.68
N HIS A 172 4.43 2.35 4.62
CA HIS A 172 5.21 1.21 4.13
C HIS A 172 6.30 0.72 5.10
N LEU A 173 6.65 1.51 6.12
CA LEU A 173 7.60 1.15 7.18
C LEU A 173 6.94 0.33 8.30
N LEU A 174 5.61 0.37 8.41
CA LEU A 174 4.88 -0.29 9.49
C LEU A 174 4.90 -1.82 9.32
N VAL A 175 5.34 -2.52 10.37
CA VAL A 175 5.39 -4.00 10.40
C VAL A 175 4.40 -4.62 11.38
N GLY A 176 3.79 -3.81 12.24
CA GLY A 176 2.77 -4.23 13.19
C GLY A 176 2.12 -3.04 13.89
N ARG A 177 1.01 -3.31 14.57
CA ARG A 177 0.17 -2.29 15.23
C ARG A 177 -0.38 -2.75 16.58
N SER A 178 -0.86 -1.81 17.40
CA SER A 178 -1.71 -2.15 18.53
C SER A 178 -3.13 -2.53 18.11
N HIS A 179 -3.89 -3.07 19.06
CA HIS A 179 -5.26 -3.55 18.88
C HIS A 179 -6.25 -2.42 18.59
N GLY A 180 -5.97 -1.20 19.04
CA GLY A 180 -6.83 -0.03 18.83
C GLY A 180 -6.58 0.74 17.53
N CYS A 181 -5.61 0.32 16.70
CA CYS A 181 -5.25 1.04 15.48
C CYS A 181 -6.11 0.58 14.28
N ASP A 182 -7.34 1.07 14.15
CA ASP A 182 -8.31 0.68 13.11
C ASP A 182 -8.41 1.67 11.93
N ASP A 183 -7.84 2.86 12.05
CA ASP A 183 -7.80 3.92 11.02
C ASP A 183 -6.39 4.51 10.88
N PRO A 184 -5.87 4.77 9.66
CA PRO A 184 -6.47 4.53 8.35
C PRO A 184 -6.49 3.03 7.93
N PRO A 185 -7.35 2.62 6.97
CA PRO A 185 -7.55 1.22 6.57
C PRO A 185 -6.26 0.46 6.18
N LEU A 186 -5.21 1.19 5.80
CA LEU A 186 -3.86 0.69 5.52
C LEU A 186 -3.27 -0.18 6.63
N ALA A 187 -3.58 0.10 7.91
CA ALA A 187 -3.02 -0.66 9.03
C ALA A 187 -3.78 -1.97 9.31
N THR A 188 -4.99 -2.16 8.77
CA THR A 188 -5.84 -3.32 9.12
C THR A 188 -5.24 -4.67 8.73
N ALA A 189 -4.40 -4.70 7.68
CA ALA A 189 -3.67 -5.89 7.22
C ALA A 189 -2.41 -6.21 8.05
N LEU A 190 -1.98 -5.30 8.93
CA LEU A 190 -0.79 -5.49 9.75
C LEU A 190 -1.07 -6.38 10.97
N PRO A 191 -0.10 -7.20 11.40
CA PRO A 191 -0.22 -8.00 12.61
C PRO A 191 -0.49 -7.13 13.85
N VAL A 192 -1.52 -7.51 14.60
CA VAL A 192 -1.86 -6.90 15.88
C VAL A 192 -0.99 -7.52 16.98
N VAL A 193 -0.12 -6.71 17.59
CA VAL A 193 0.88 -7.18 18.57
C VAL A 193 0.46 -7.02 20.02
N THR A 194 -0.60 -6.27 20.29
CA THR A 194 -1.15 -6.09 21.65
C THR A 194 -2.52 -6.76 21.76
N ALA A 195 -2.91 -7.19 22.95
CA ALA A 195 -4.29 -7.59 23.24
C ALA A 195 -4.72 -7.06 24.61
N PRO A 196 -6.00 -6.69 24.81
CA PRO A 196 -6.50 -6.34 26.13
C PRO A 196 -6.50 -7.59 27.04
N ARG A 197 -6.16 -7.40 28.32
CA ARG A 197 -6.27 -8.45 29.35
C ARG A 197 -7.64 -8.50 30.01
N VAL A 198 -8.43 -7.45 29.83
CA VAL A 198 -9.84 -7.37 30.22
C VAL A 198 -10.72 -7.63 28.99
N ASP A 199 -11.93 -8.14 29.18
CA ASP A 199 -12.87 -8.35 28.07
C ASP A 199 -13.41 -7.00 27.57
N PRO A 200 -13.05 -6.54 26.35
CA PRO A 200 -13.50 -5.26 25.84
C PRO A 200 -15.00 -5.23 25.53
N ASN A 201 -15.68 -6.39 25.46
CA ASN A 201 -17.11 -6.49 25.20
C ASN A 201 -17.95 -6.57 26.49
N ALA A 202 -17.31 -6.52 27.66
CA ALA A 202 -18.01 -6.52 28.93
C ALA A 202 -18.86 -5.24 29.11
N PRO A 203 -19.98 -5.31 29.85
CA PRO A 203 -20.74 -4.12 30.24
C PRO A 203 -19.83 -3.09 30.93
N SER A 204 -20.04 -1.80 30.67
CA SER A 204 -19.13 -0.72 31.11
C SER A 204 -18.79 -0.73 32.60
N LEU A 205 -19.75 -1.08 33.47
CA LEU A 205 -19.50 -1.21 34.91
C LEU A 205 -18.53 -2.36 35.23
N GLN A 206 -18.72 -3.52 34.60
CA GLN A 206 -17.85 -4.69 34.79
C GLN A 206 -16.47 -4.47 34.19
N LEU A 207 -16.39 -3.75 33.06
CA LEU A 207 -15.14 -3.34 32.46
C LEU A 207 -14.37 -2.38 33.38
N ASP A 208 -15.03 -1.36 33.95
CA ASP A 208 -14.41 -0.42 34.90
C ASP A 208 -13.90 -1.15 36.16
N GLU A 209 -14.69 -2.08 36.71
CA GLU A 209 -14.28 -2.92 37.83
C GLU A 209 -13.07 -3.80 37.50
N ALA A 210 -13.07 -4.46 36.34
CA ALA A 210 -11.95 -5.29 35.88
C ALA A 210 -10.68 -4.47 35.64
N VAL A 211 -10.80 -3.29 35.02
CA VAL A 211 -9.70 -2.34 34.80
C VAL A 211 -9.11 -1.87 36.13
N ARG A 212 -9.96 -1.49 37.10
CA ARG A 212 -9.50 -1.10 38.45
C ARG A 212 -8.81 -2.24 39.17
N ALA A 213 -9.36 -3.45 39.11
CA ALA A 213 -8.77 -4.62 39.75
C ALA A 213 -7.40 -4.95 39.16
N GLN A 214 -7.26 -4.90 37.82
CA GLN A 214 -6.00 -5.12 37.12
C GLN A 214 -4.95 -4.05 37.49
N ALA A 215 -5.36 -2.78 37.51
CA ALA A 215 -4.49 -1.67 37.90
C ALA A 215 -4.05 -1.76 39.37
N ALA A 216 -4.96 -2.14 40.29
CA ALA A 216 -4.67 -2.33 41.70
C ALA A 216 -3.70 -3.50 41.96
N ALA A 217 -3.73 -4.53 41.10
CA ALA A 217 -2.77 -5.63 41.12
C ALA A 217 -1.39 -5.26 40.53
N GLY A 218 -1.22 -4.03 40.04
CA GLY A 218 0.03 -3.55 39.43
C GLY A 218 0.35 -4.20 38.08
N GLY A 219 -0.61 -4.90 37.47
CA GLY A 219 -0.44 -5.54 36.17
C GLY A 219 -0.82 -4.62 35.01
N PRO A 220 -0.18 -4.77 33.83
CA PRO A 220 -0.55 -3.97 32.67
C PRO A 220 -1.95 -4.33 32.17
N ILE A 221 -2.67 -3.38 31.60
CA ILE A 221 -4.01 -3.61 31.03
C ILE A 221 -3.94 -4.30 29.68
N TYR A 222 -2.83 -4.09 28.97
CA TYR A 222 -2.56 -4.71 27.68
C TYR A 222 -1.43 -5.72 27.79
N GLN A 223 -1.53 -6.79 27.02
CA GLN A 223 -0.47 -7.76 26.83
C GLN A 223 0.22 -7.51 25.50
N ILE A 224 1.54 -7.41 25.50
CA ILE A 224 2.36 -7.45 24.29
C ILE A 224 2.65 -8.91 23.92
N ARG A 225 2.45 -9.26 22.66
CA ARG A 225 2.76 -10.57 22.08
C ARG A 225 4.25 -10.63 21.74
N SER A 226 5.11 -10.85 22.74
CA SER A 226 6.57 -10.80 22.60
C SER A 226 7.13 -11.62 21.45
N GLU A 227 6.65 -12.85 21.23
CA GLU A 227 7.14 -13.70 20.12
C GLU A 227 6.82 -13.10 18.75
N LEU A 228 5.63 -12.51 18.61
CA LEU A 228 5.24 -11.82 17.38
C LEU A 228 6.13 -10.58 17.17
N VAL A 229 6.33 -9.77 18.22
CA VAL A 229 7.23 -8.59 18.15
C VAL A 229 8.65 -9.00 17.74
N ARG A 230 9.19 -10.09 18.30
CA ARG A 230 10.50 -10.63 17.90
C ARG A 230 10.52 -11.10 16.44
N SER A 231 9.50 -11.81 15.98
CA SER A 231 9.42 -12.23 14.57
C SER A 231 9.34 -11.04 13.60
N LEU A 232 8.76 -9.92 14.05
CA LEU A 232 8.64 -8.70 13.27
C LEU A 232 9.94 -7.89 13.23
N ARG A 233 10.91 -8.15 14.11
CA ARG A 233 12.24 -7.50 14.11
C ARG A 233 12.15 -5.97 13.87
N PRO A 234 11.44 -5.21 14.73
CA PRO A 234 11.32 -3.77 14.54
C PRO A 234 12.65 -3.06 14.79
N ASP A 235 12.96 -2.05 13.99
CA ASP A 235 14.06 -1.10 14.23
C ASP A 235 13.61 0.05 15.13
N VAL A 236 12.32 0.38 15.11
CA VAL A 236 11.70 1.43 15.92
C VAL A 236 10.39 0.93 16.52
N ILE A 237 10.19 1.15 17.82
CA ILE A 237 8.89 0.95 18.49
C ILE A 237 8.41 2.33 18.97
N ILE A 238 7.20 2.72 18.59
CA ILE A 238 6.57 3.96 19.05
C ILE A 238 5.55 3.63 20.15
N THR A 239 5.69 4.26 21.31
CA THR A 239 4.86 4.05 22.50
C THR A 239 4.59 5.38 23.25
N GLN A 240 3.80 5.37 24.31
CA GLN A 240 3.45 6.58 25.08
C GLN A 240 3.58 6.37 26.59
N GLU A 241 3.97 7.42 27.31
CA GLU A 241 4.19 7.38 28.77
C GLU A 241 2.98 7.93 29.58
N GLN A 242 2.02 8.58 28.93
CA GLN A 242 1.05 9.44 29.62
C GLN A 242 -0.07 8.72 30.38
N CYS A 243 -0.37 7.46 30.04
CA CYS A 243 -1.53 6.77 30.57
C CYS A 243 -1.22 5.31 30.84
N ARG A 244 -0.83 5.00 32.08
CA ARG A 244 -0.56 3.62 32.54
C ARG A 244 -1.77 2.68 32.48
N ILE A 245 -2.96 3.25 32.27
CA ILE A 245 -4.23 2.52 32.13
C ILE A 245 -4.51 2.26 30.64
N CYS A 246 -4.38 3.27 29.79
CA CYS A 246 -4.90 3.24 28.43
C CYS A 246 -3.84 3.09 27.34
N ALA A 247 -2.55 3.17 27.68
CA ALA A 247 -1.44 2.94 26.78
C ALA A 247 -0.57 1.76 27.23
N VAL A 248 0.15 1.18 26.27
CA VAL A 248 1.31 0.34 26.56
C VAL A 248 2.45 1.25 26.96
N THR A 249 3.02 1.07 28.16
CA THR A 249 4.06 1.98 28.67
C THR A 249 5.46 1.54 28.19
N PRO A 250 6.48 2.41 28.30
CA PRO A 250 7.86 2.01 28.07
C PRO A 250 8.28 0.80 28.92
N GLU A 251 7.85 0.73 30.17
CA GLU A 251 8.17 -0.41 31.05
C GLU A 251 7.55 -1.72 30.57
N ASP A 252 6.34 -1.67 30.00
CA ASP A 252 5.69 -2.84 29.39
C ASP A 252 6.46 -3.32 28.16
N VAL A 253 6.94 -2.38 27.35
CA VAL A 253 7.78 -2.68 26.17
C VAL A 253 9.10 -3.30 26.61
N ASP A 254 9.78 -2.71 27.58
CA ASP A 254 11.05 -3.21 28.10
C ASP A 254 10.88 -4.63 28.67
N ALA A 255 9.85 -4.86 29.48
CA ALA A 255 9.55 -6.19 30.04
C ALA A 255 9.25 -7.24 28.95
N ALA A 256 8.55 -6.84 27.88
CA ALA A 256 8.18 -7.74 26.80
C ALA A 256 9.28 -7.94 25.74
N CYS A 257 10.19 -6.98 25.58
CA CYS A 257 11.10 -6.84 24.45
C CYS A 257 12.59 -6.91 24.84
N VAL A 258 12.93 -7.39 26.04
CA VAL A 258 14.31 -7.59 26.57
C VAL A 258 15.32 -8.19 25.56
N ALA A 259 14.85 -8.90 24.53
CA ALA A 259 15.66 -9.52 23.48
C ALA A 259 15.88 -8.66 22.21
N LEU A 260 15.54 -7.37 22.20
CA LEU A 260 15.64 -6.48 21.03
C LEU A 260 16.61 -5.29 21.26
N PRO A 261 17.92 -5.53 21.47
CA PRO A 261 18.88 -4.50 21.87
C PRO A 261 19.18 -3.45 20.78
N SER A 262 18.82 -3.70 19.53
CA SER A 262 19.05 -2.78 18.40
C SER A 262 17.81 -1.96 18.01
N THR A 263 16.72 -2.08 18.76
CA THR A 263 15.45 -1.39 18.49
C THR A 263 15.41 -0.06 19.24
N ALA A 264 15.16 1.03 18.54
CA ALA A 264 14.95 2.34 19.14
C ALA A 264 13.53 2.45 19.70
N LEU A 265 13.41 2.81 20.98
CA LEU A 265 12.12 3.13 21.60
C LEU A 265 11.86 4.63 21.48
N VAL A 266 10.76 4.99 20.83
CA VAL A 266 10.29 6.37 20.68
C VAL A 266 9.07 6.53 21.58
N THR A 267 9.23 7.30 22.64
CA THR A 267 8.16 7.58 23.59
C THR A 267 7.61 8.98 23.33
N ILE A 268 6.31 9.09 23.09
CA ILE A 268 5.60 10.35 22.94
C ILE A 268 4.76 10.65 24.19
N MET A 269 4.60 11.92 24.54
CA MET A 269 3.85 12.34 25.73
C MET A 269 3.29 13.77 25.58
N PRO A 270 2.28 13.98 24.72
CA PRO A 270 1.75 15.30 24.49
C PRO A 270 0.80 15.75 25.60
N VAL A 271 1.09 16.88 26.25
CA VAL A 271 0.18 17.55 27.21
C VAL A 271 -0.47 18.82 26.64
N THR A 272 0.06 19.33 25.53
CA THR A 272 -0.42 20.49 24.77
C THR A 272 -0.49 20.20 23.28
N LEU A 273 -1.11 21.10 22.51
CA LEU A 273 -1.13 21.00 21.04
C LEU A 273 0.27 21.16 20.44
N ASP A 274 1.12 22.01 21.02
CA ASP A 274 2.51 22.17 20.56
C ASP A 274 3.31 20.89 20.77
N ASP A 275 3.04 20.14 21.84
CA ASP A 275 3.66 18.83 22.06
C ASP A 275 3.22 17.82 21.00
N VAL A 276 1.95 17.83 20.57
CA VAL A 276 1.48 16.96 19.47
C VAL A 276 2.26 17.27 18.19
N LEU A 277 2.50 18.55 17.88
CA LEU A 277 3.32 18.92 16.72
C LEU A 277 4.79 18.50 16.90
N GLY A 278 5.32 18.61 18.13
CA GLY A 278 6.64 18.12 18.51
C GLY A 278 6.77 16.59 18.36
N ASP A 279 5.73 15.85 18.70
CA ASP A 279 5.67 14.39 18.55
C ASP A 279 5.69 14.00 17.07
N VAL A 280 5.03 14.75 16.19
CA VAL A 280 5.12 14.54 14.73
C VAL A 280 6.57 14.67 14.25
N VAL A 281 7.28 15.70 14.70
CA VAL A 281 8.71 15.91 14.35
C VAL A 281 9.58 14.80 14.92
N THR A 282 9.33 14.39 16.16
CA THR A 282 10.07 13.31 16.85
C THR A 282 9.88 11.98 16.14
N ILE A 283 8.65 11.64 15.77
CA ILE A 283 8.33 10.45 14.98
C ILE A 283 9.02 10.54 13.62
N ALA A 284 8.89 11.66 12.90
CA ALA A 284 9.53 11.82 11.60
C ALA A 284 11.05 11.60 11.67
N ALA A 285 11.73 12.19 12.66
CA ALA A 285 13.17 12.00 12.86
C ALA A 285 13.56 10.53 13.11
N ALA A 286 12.72 9.76 13.80
CA ALA A 286 12.96 8.34 14.05
C ALA A 286 12.74 7.45 12.81
N LEU A 287 11.87 7.89 11.89
CA LEU A 287 11.58 7.20 10.63
C LEU A 287 12.70 7.37 9.59
N GLY A 288 13.49 8.45 9.70
CA GLY A 288 14.57 8.83 8.77
C GLY A 288 14.08 9.70 7.62
#